data_AF-A0A3D2R528-F1
#
_entry.id   AF-A0A3D2R528-F1
#
_cell.length_a   1.000
_cell.length_b   1.000
_cell.length_c   1.000
_cell.angle_alpha   90.00
_cell.angle_beta   90.00
_cell.angle_gamma   90.00
#
_symmetry.space_group_name_H-M   'P 1'
#
loop_
_entity.id
_entity.type
_entity.pdbx_description
1 polymer ?
#
loop_
_entity_poly.entity_id
_entity_poly.type
_entity_poly.pdbx_seq_one_letter_code
_entity_poly.pdbx_strand_id
1 'polypeptide(L)'
;MIMGEDNLQNLHKWKNYEWLLEHIPILVYPRISGREEGRSKTYHQGHITQVKAPVFELSSTYIRKRIERGEDIRPMLPEKVWRYIDEMNFYKKKPPSL
;
A
#
# COMPACT_ATOMS: atom_id res chain seq x y z
N MET A 1 14.54 -2.74 -3.98
CA MET A 1 13.07 -2.74 -3.99
C MET A 1 12.56 -2.14 -2.69
N ILE A 2 11.45 -1.38 -2.72
CA ILE A 2 10.77 -0.86 -1.52
C ILE A 2 9.36 -1.45 -1.49
N MET A 3 8.89 -1.89 -0.33
CA MET A 3 7.54 -2.43 -0.17
C MET A 3 7.00 -2.23 1.25
N GLY A 4 5.69 -2.40 1.42
CA GLY A 4 5.07 -2.46 2.74
C GLY A 4 5.17 -3.86 3.36
N GLU A 5 5.00 -3.93 4.68
CA GLU A 5 4.96 -5.18 5.44
C GLU A 5 3.86 -6.16 4.97
N ASP A 6 2.73 -5.65 4.49
CA ASP A 6 1.65 -6.40 3.86
C ASP A 6 2.11 -7.17 2.61
N ASN A 7 3.02 -6.60 1.83
CA ASN A 7 3.62 -7.28 0.69
C ASN A 7 4.68 -8.31 1.13
N LEU A 8 5.47 -8.01 2.17
CA LEU A 8 6.47 -8.95 2.70
C LEU A 8 5.83 -10.27 3.16
N GLN A 9 4.66 -10.20 3.80
CA GLN A 9 3.89 -11.39 4.22
C GLN A 9 3.52 -12.30 3.04
N ASN A 10 3.33 -11.74 1.85
CA ASN A 10 2.94 -12.48 0.64
C ASN A 10 4.10 -12.69 -0.35
N LEU A 11 5.33 -12.29 -0.01
CA LEU A 11 6.48 -12.35 -0.92
C LEU A 11 6.77 -13.79 -1.40
N HIS A 12 6.61 -14.78 -0.52
CA HIS A 12 6.77 -16.21 -0.85
C HIS A 12 5.80 -16.72 -1.93
N LYS A 13 4.74 -15.95 -2.24
CA LYS A 13 3.78 -16.29 -3.31
C LYS A 13 4.18 -15.67 -4.66
N TRP A 14 5.21 -14.81 -4.69
CA TRP A 14 5.66 -14.17 -5.91
C TRP A 14 6.47 -15.15 -6.74
N LYS A 15 6.34 -15.06 -8.06
CA LYS A 15 7.16 -15.84 -8.98
C LYS A 15 8.64 -15.50 -8.75
N ASN A 16 9.48 -16.52 -8.60
CA ASN A 16 10.93 -16.41 -8.39
C ASN A 16 11.33 -15.58 -7.15
N TYR A 17 10.57 -15.66 -6.05
CA TYR A 17 10.87 -14.88 -4.85
C TYR A 17 12.26 -15.17 -4.25
N GLU A 18 12.76 -16.40 -4.35
CA GLU A 18 14.12 -16.78 -3.91
C GLU A 18 15.19 -15.97 -4.64
N TRP A 19 15.09 -15.86 -5.97
CA TRP A 19 16.00 -15.04 -6.76
C TRP A 19 15.93 -13.57 -6.33
N LEU A 20 14.73 -13.04 -6.04
CA LEU A 20 14.55 -11.67 -5.56
C LEU A 20 15.26 -11.46 -4.20
N LEU A 21 15.15 -12.43 -3.28
CA LEU A 21 15.77 -12.37 -1.96
C LEU A 21 17.31 -12.36 -2.04
N GLU A 22 17.87 -13.12 -2.97
CA GLU A 22 19.31 -13.25 -3.18
C GLU A 22 19.92 -12.03 -3.91
N HIS A 23 19.21 -11.46 -4.88
CA HIS A 23 19.81 -10.50 -5.82
C HIS A 23 19.39 -9.05 -5.59
N ILE A 24 18.32 -8.80 -4.82
CA ILE A 24 17.75 -7.46 -4.68
C ILE A 24 17.67 -7.06 -3.20
N PRO A 25 18.25 -5.92 -2.80
CA PRO A 25 17.99 -5.31 -1.50
C PRO A 25 16.52 -4.90 -1.37
N ILE A 26 15.84 -5.38 -0.33
CA ILE A 26 14.43 -5.11 -0.08
C ILE A 26 14.30 -4.24 1.17
N LEU A 27 13.79 -3.03 1.01
CA LEU A 27 13.47 -2.12 2.10
C LEU A 27 11.98 -2.24 2.44
N VAL A 28 11.65 -2.53 3.70
CA VAL A 28 10.29 -2.78 4.14
C VAL A 28 9.82 -1.65 5.07
N TYR A 29 8.75 -0.97 4.66
CA TYR A 29 8.09 0.06 5.43
C TYR A 29 7.04 -0.54 6.39
N PRO A 30 7.02 -0.15 7.67
CA PRO A 30 6.10 -0.72 8.67
C PRO A 30 4.65 -0.36 8.36
N ARG A 31 3.72 -1.31 8.55
CA ARG A 31 2.27 -1.06 8.47
C ARG A 31 1.56 -1.72 9.65
N ILE A 32 0.54 -1.06 10.20
CA ILE A 32 -0.40 -1.71 11.11
C ILE A 32 -1.30 -2.62 10.25
N SER A 33 -0.84 -3.84 9.98
CA SER A 33 -1.74 -4.88 9.53
C SER A 33 -2.46 -5.42 10.76
N GLY A 34 -3.80 -5.34 10.79
CA GLY A 34 -4.63 -5.86 11.89
C GLY A 34 -4.60 -7.39 12.06
N ARG A 35 -3.50 -8.04 11.67
CA ARG A 35 -3.19 -9.44 11.92
C ARG A 35 -1.85 -9.48 12.66
N GLU A 36 -1.90 -9.67 13.96
CA GLU A 36 -0.74 -10.02 14.80
C GLU A 36 -0.25 -11.48 14.56
N GLU A 37 -0.63 -12.12 13.46
CA GLU A 37 -0.26 -13.51 13.20
C GLU A 37 0.88 -13.58 12.20
N GLY A 38 2.08 -13.62 12.76
CA GLY A 38 3.29 -13.96 12.03
C GLY A 38 4.40 -12.97 12.30
N ARG A 39 4.93 -12.97 13.53
CA ARG A 39 6.32 -12.54 13.75
C ARG A 39 7.17 -13.18 12.66
N SER A 40 7.77 -12.29 11.86
CA SER A 40 8.77 -12.52 10.82
C SER A 40 9.28 -13.97 10.80
N LYS A 41 8.95 -14.73 9.74
CA LYS A 41 9.92 -15.73 9.29
C LYS A 41 11.17 -14.92 9.03
N THR A 42 12.13 -15.00 9.94
CA THR A 42 13.39 -14.30 9.80
C THR A 42 13.98 -14.76 8.46
N TYR A 43 13.91 -13.89 7.46
CA TYR A 43 14.51 -14.15 6.16
C TYR A 43 16.01 -14.03 6.36
N HIS A 44 16.61 -15.09 6.92
CA HIS A 44 18.04 -15.16 7.21
C HIS A 44 18.90 -15.18 5.93
N GLN A 45 18.27 -15.34 4.76
CA GLN A 45 18.93 -15.56 3.46
C GLN A 45 18.70 -14.42 2.44
N GLY A 46 18.50 -13.18 2.87
CA GLY A 46 18.31 -12.09 1.90
C GLY A 46 18.58 -10.70 2.45
N HIS A 47 18.77 -9.76 1.53
CA HIS A 47 19.03 -8.35 1.80
C HIS A 47 17.77 -7.57 2.23
N ILE A 48 17.00 -8.10 3.20
CA ILE A 48 15.78 -7.43 3.70
C ILE A 48 16.14 -6.50 4.87
N THR A 49 15.78 -5.22 4.76
CA THR A 49 15.91 -4.21 5.81
C THR A 49 14.53 -3.66 6.17
N GLN A 50 14.07 -3.90 7.40
CA GLN A 50 12.88 -3.23 7.92
C GLN A 50 13.26 -1.86 8.47
N VAL A 51 12.53 -0.82 8.04
CA VAL A 51 12.83 0.57 8.42
C VAL A 51 12.09 0.95 9.69
N LYS A 52 12.77 1.64 10.60
CA LYS A 52 12.11 2.36 11.70
C LYS A 52 11.56 3.67 11.16
N ALA A 53 10.30 3.67 10.76
CA ALA A 53 9.58 4.84 10.26
C ALA A 53 8.20 4.97 10.94
N PRO A 54 7.61 6.18 10.98
CA PRO A 54 6.26 6.37 11.49
C PRO A 54 5.25 5.53 10.71
N VAL A 55 4.28 4.90 11.37
CA VAL A 55 3.22 4.19 10.66
C VAL A 55 2.27 5.22 10.03
N PHE A 56 1.98 5.06 8.74
CA PHE A 56 1.02 5.91 8.02
C PHE A 56 -0.24 5.13 7.66
N GLU A 57 -1.39 5.54 8.24
CA GLU A 57 -2.68 4.87 8.09
C GLU A 57 -3.52 5.39 6.92
N LEU A 58 -2.89 5.72 5.80
CA LEU A 58 -3.60 6.06 4.57
C LEU A 58 -3.53 4.91 3.58
N SER A 59 -4.69 4.42 3.13
CA SER A 59 -4.78 3.36 2.12
C SER A 59 -5.59 3.82 0.91
N SER A 60 -5.31 3.25 -0.26
CA SER A 60 -6.09 3.54 -1.46
C SER A 60 -7.56 3.15 -1.30
N THR A 61 -7.85 2.07 -0.56
CA THR A 61 -9.24 1.67 -0.25
C THR A 61 -9.96 2.73 0.56
N TYR A 62 -9.28 3.33 1.55
CA TYR A 62 -9.83 4.44 2.33
C TYR A 62 -10.13 5.66 1.46
N ILE A 63 -9.19 6.07 0.61
CA ILE A 63 -9.36 7.20 -0.32
C ILE A 63 -10.55 6.96 -1.27
N ARG A 64 -10.61 5.81 -1.94
CA ARG A 64 -11.68 5.50 -2.90
C ARG A 64 -13.07 5.53 -2.24
N LYS A 65 -13.22 4.93 -1.05
CA LYS A 65 -14.49 4.93 -0.31
C LYS A 65 -14.93 6.32 0.13
N ARG A 66 -14.00 7.23 0.41
CA ARG A 66 -14.32 8.63 0.74
C ARG A 66 -14.76 9.43 -0.47
N ILE A 67 -14.06 9.25 -1.60
CA ILE A 67 -14.47 9.85 -2.89
C ILE A 67 -15.88 9.38 -3.27
N GLU A 68 -16.16 8.08 -3.13
CA GLU A 68 -17.49 7.51 -3.41
C GLU A 68 -18.59 8.13 -2.54
N ARG A 69 -18.27 8.47 -1.28
CA ARG A 69 -19.18 9.13 -0.32
C ARG A 69 -19.27 10.65 -0.49
N GLY A 70 -18.53 11.24 -1.42
CA GLY A 70 -18.48 12.69 -1.62
C GLY A 70 -17.75 13.44 -0.51
N GLU A 71 -16.88 12.78 0.25
CA GLU A 71 -16.09 13.40 1.31
C GLU A 71 -14.88 14.16 0.74
N ASP A 72 -14.49 15.25 1.41
CA ASP A 72 -13.31 16.03 1.02
C ASP A 72 -12.00 15.31 1.40
N ILE A 73 -11.26 14.88 0.39
CA ILE A 73 -9.98 14.16 0.51
C ILE A 73 -8.79 14.99 0.00
N ARG A 74 -8.99 16.26 -0.35
CA ARG A 74 -7.93 17.15 -0.86
C ARG A 74 -6.71 17.22 0.05
N PRO A 75 -6.83 17.30 1.40
CA PRO A 75 -5.66 17.36 2.28
C PRO A 75 -4.83 16.06 2.31
N MET A 76 -5.38 14.96 1.78
CA MET A 76 -4.77 13.63 1.87
C MET A 76 -3.94 13.27 0.63
N LEU A 77 -4.02 14.10 -0.43
CA LEU A 77 -3.39 13.83 -1.71
C LEU A 77 -2.58 15.05 -2.17
N PRO A 78 -1.51 14.85 -2.95
CA PRO A 78 -0.92 15.92 -3.72
C PRO A 78 -1.98 16.57 -4.63
N GLU A 79 -1.97 17.90 -4.73
CA GLU A 79 -2.97 18.67 -5.47
C GLU A 79 -3.18 18.16 -6.90
N LYS A 80 -2.08 17.86 -7.62
CA LYS A 80 -2.13 17.34 -8.99
C LYS A 80 -2.87 16.00 -9.10
N VAL A 81 -2.77 15.15 -8.08
CA VAL A 81 -3.45 13.84 -8.04
C VAL A 81 -4.94 14.03 -7.77
N TRP A 82 -5.28 14.92 -6.82
CA TRP A 82 -6.68 15.29 -6.57
C TRP A 82 -7.35 15.81 -7.85
N ARG A 83 -6.71 16.77 -8.52
CA ARG A 83 -7.25 17.39 -9.73
C ARG A 83 -7.54 16.36 -10.82
N TYR A 84 -6.60 15.45 -11.05
CA TYR A 84 -6.76 14.37 -12.01
C TYR A 84 -7.91 13.41 -11.66
N ILE A 85 -8.05 13.03 -10.38
CA ILE A 85 -9.15 12.18 -9.92
C ILE A 85 -10.51 12.86 -10.14
N ASP A 86 -10.61 14.15 -9.84
CA ASP A 86 -11.85 14.92 -9.94
C ASP A 86 -12.26 15.16 -11.39
N GLU A 87 -11.33 15.62 -12.24
CA GLU A 87 -11.53 15.86 -13.68
C GLU A 87 -11.99 14.58 -14.42
N MET A 88 -11.42 13.43 -14.06
CA MET A 88 -11.75 12.14 -14.66
C MET A 88 -12.95 11.43 -14.01
N ASN A 89 -13.56 12.03 -12.97
CA ASN A 89 -14.64 11.45 -12.18
C ASN A 89 -14.33 10.05 -11.62
N PHE A 90 -13.07 9.77 -11.31
CA PHE A 90 -12.69 8.46 -10.77
C PHE A 90 -13.28 8.24 -9.39
N TYR A 91 -13.76 7.01 -9.15
CA TYR A 91 -14.30 6.54 -7.87
C TYR A 91 -15.57 7.27 -7.38
N LYS A 92 -16.11 8.22 -8.15
CA LYS A 92 -17.42 8.82 -7.87
C LYS A 92 -18.52 7.80 -8.13
N LYS A 93 -19.56 7.81 -7.31
CA LYS A 93 -20.75 7.00 -7.53
C LYS A 93 -21.44 7.48 -8.81
N LYS A 94 -21.75 6.58 -9.74
CA LYS A 94 -22.55 6.93 -10.92
C LYS A 94 -23.92 7.44 -10.46
N PRO A 95 -24.45 8.54 -11.03
CA PRO A 95 -25.84 8.89 -10.80
C PRO A 95 -26.72 7.71 -11.25
N PRO A 96 -27.88 7.49 -10.60
CA PRO A 96 -28.84 6.50 -11.09
C PRO A 96 -29.11 6.76 -12.57
N SER A 97 -29.06 5.72 -13.40
CA SER A 97 -29.58 5.82 -14.76
C SER A 97 -31.07 6.17 -14.68
N LEU A 98 -31.48 7.21 -15.42
CA LEU A 98 -32.88 7.57 -15.61
C LEU A 98 -33.65 6.41 -16.27
#